data_AF-A0A4V3K895-F1
#
_entry.id   AF-A0A4V3K895-F1
#
_cell.length_a   1.000
_cell.length_b   1.000
_cell.length_c   1.000
_cell.angle_alpha   90.00
_cell.angle_beta   90.00
_cell.angle_gamma   90.00
#
_symmetry.space_group_name_H-M   'P 1'
#
loop_
_entity.id
_entity.type
_entity.pdbx_description
1 polymer ?
#
loop_
_entity_poly.entity_id
_entity_poly.type
_entity_poly.pdbx_seq_one_letter_code
_entity_poly.pdbx_strand_id
1 'polypeptide(L)'
;EWRGSRIGLWSKPIVGEVDPEILAAVVRVAHLLEEAGAAVEPISLPGGDVLATFNILWSAGAANRVSKIADKDRLQLDPGLLRAAEIGGCFAASE
;
A
#
# COMPACT_ATOMS: atom_id res chain seq x y z
N GLU A 1 -3.03 -28.43 6.47
CA GLU A 1 -1.69 -29.01 6.26
C GLU A 1 -0.88 -27.98 5.48
N TRP A 2 0.22 -27.47 6.02
CA TRP A 2 1.05 -26.45 5.35
C TRP A 2 2.28 -27.03 4.65
N ARG A 3 2.45 -28.35 4.73
CA ARG A 3 3.54 -29.11 4.15
C ARG A 3 3.74 -28.77 2.68
N GLY A 4 4.97 -28.39 2.33
CA GLY A 4 5.36 -28.04 0.96
C GLY A 4 5.03 -26.60 0.53
N SER A 5 4.37 -25.81 1.38
CA SER A 5 4.16 -24.38 1.11
C SER A 5 5.44 -23.59 1.33
N ARG A 6 5.70 -22.59 0.47
CA ARG A 6 6.79 -21.62 0.65
C ARG A 6 6.20 -20.24 0.88
N ILE A 7 6.63 -19.58 1.95
CA ILE A 7 6.07 -18.30 2.39
C ILE A 7 7.22 -17.30 2.57
N GLY A 8 7.15 -16.17 1.87
CA GLY A 8 8.05 -15.05 2.10
C GLY A 8 7.57 -14.20 3.27
N LEU A 9 8.35 -14.12 4.35
CA LEU A 9 8.10 -13.20 5.45
C LEU A 9 8.77 -11.85 5.15
N TRP A 10 7.96 -10.85 4.83
CA TRP A 10 8.41 -9.49 4.64
C TRP A 10 8.08 -8.63 5.87
N SER A 11 9.09 -8.34 6.69
CA SER A 11 8.91 -7.67 7.99
C SER A 11 9.32 -6.20 8.02
N LYS A 12 10.05 -5.74 6.99
CA LYS A 12 10.55 -4.35 6.90
C LYS A 12 9.85 -3.61 5.76
N PRO A 13 8.91 -2.69 6.04
CA PRO A 13 8.20 -1.96 5.00
C PRO A 13 9.16 -1.03 4.24
N ILE A 14 8.77 -0.66 3.00
CA ILE A 14 9.54 0.28 2.17
C ILE A 14 9.55 1.68 2.82
N VAL A 15 8.47 2.05 3.50
CA VAL A 15 8.34 3.33 4.20
C VAL A 15 7.79 3.13 5.61
N GLY A 16 8.34 3.89 6.56
CA GLY A 16 7.93 3.88 7.95
C GLY A 16 8.44 2.65 8.70
N GLU A 17 7.83 2.40 9.85
CA GLU A 17 8.11 1.24 10.69
C GLU A 17 6.79 0.54 11.03
N VAL A 18 6.85 -0.78 11.21
CA VAL A 18 5.71 -1.55 11.72
C VAL A 18 5.68 -1.39 13.22
N ASP A 19 4.49 -1.16 13.77
CA ASP A 19 4.30 -1.16 15.22
C ASP A 19 4.84 -2.46 15.85
N PRO A 20 5.63 -2.39 16.94
CA PRO A 20 6.24 -3.58 17.55
C PRO A 20 5.25 -4.68 17.93
N GLU A 21 4.03 -4.34 18.36
CA GLU A 21 3.00 -5.32 18.72
C GLU A 21 2.52 -6.10 17.49
N ILE A 22 2.30 -5.39 16.40
CA ILE A 22 1.88 -5.96 15.11
C ILE A 22 2.99 -6.84 14.53
N LEU A 23 4.24 -6.35 14.54
CA LEU A 23 5.38 -7.14 14.09
C LEU A 23 5.50 -8.44 14.88
N ALA A 24 5.38 -8.37 16.21
CA ALA A 24 5.40 -9.55 17.06
C ALA A 24 4.25 -10.52 16.73
N ALA A 25 3.05 -10.02 16.45
CA ALA A 25 1.92 -10.86 16.04
C ALA A 25 2.15 -11.59 14.73
N VAL A 26 2.67 -10.88 13.70
CA VAL A 26 2.99 -11.46 12.40
C VAL A 26 4.09 -12.52 12.52
N VAL A 27 5.15 -12.24 13.28
CA VAL A 27 6.26 -13.19 13.50
C VAL A 27 5.77 -14.44 14.25
N ARG A 28 4.90 -14.32 15.24
CA ARG A 28 4.30 -15.48 15.92
C ARG A 28 3.54 -16.38 14.94
N VAL A 29 2.75 -15.81 14.04
CA VAL A 29 2.01 -16.59 13.03
C VAL A 29 2.97 -17.25 12.04
N ALA A 30 4.03 -16.57 11.63
CA ALA A 30 5.07 -17.15 10.78
C ALA A 30 5.67 -18.43 11.41
N HIS A 31 6.02 -18.40 12.70
CA HIS A 31 6.51 -19.59 13.40
C HIS A 31 5.47 -20.72 13.47
N LEU A 32 4.19 -20.41 13.74
CA LEU A 32 3.13 -21.42 13.74
C LEU A 32 2.95 -22.08 12.36
N LEU A 33 3.19 -21.34 11.27
CA LEU A 33 3.15 -21.87 9.92
C LEU A 33 4.33 -22.80 9.63
N GLU A 34 5.54 -22.45 10.13
CA GLU A 34 6.71 -23.34 10.08
C GLU A 34 6.48 -24.65 10.84
N GLU A 35 5.97 -24.57 12.08
CA GLU A 35 5.61 -25.73 12.90
C GLU A 35 4.59 -26.63 12.20
N ALA A 36 3.69 -26.05 11.41
CA ALA A 36 2.68 -26.77 10.63
C ALA A 36 3.19 -27.30 9.27
N GLY A 37 4.48 -27.10 8.96
CA GLY A 37 5.19 -27.70 7.83
C GLY A 37 5.45 -26.76 6.64
N ALA A 38 5.18 -25.46 6.75
CA ALA A 38 5.61 -24.50 5.73
C ALA A 38 7.13 -24.25 5.80
N ALA A 39 7.72 -23.86 4.67
CA ALA A 39 9.02 -23.22 4.64
C ALA A 39 8.81 -21.70 4.62
N VAL A 40 9.13 -21.03 5.73
CA VAL A 40 9.05 -19.57 5.82
C VAL A 40 10.45 -18.99 5.63
N GLU A 41 10.61 -18.06 4.69
CA GLU A 41 11.89 -17.45 4.34
C GLU A 41 11.78 -15.93 4.51
N PRO A 42 12.69 -15.26 5.23
CA PRO A 42 12.75 -13.80 5.24
C PRO A 42 12.99 -13.28 3.83
N ILE A 43 12.19 -12.31 3.39
CA ILE A 43 12.36 -11.66 2.09
C ILE A 43 12.50 -10.14 2.24
N SER A 44 13.20 -9.54 1.29
CA SER A 44 13.17 -8.11 1.03
C SER A 44 12.57 -7.89 -0.34
N LEU A 45 11.52 -7.09 -0.43
CA LEU A 45 11.01 -6.67 -1.73
C LEU A 45 11.91 -5.55 -2.30
N PRO A 46 12.22 -5.59 -3.61
CA PRO A 46 12.90 -4.48 -4.24
C PRO A 46 12.02 -3.23 -4.18
N GLY A 47 12.62 -2.07 -4.00
CA GLY A 47 11.87 -0.82 -3.99
C GLY A 47 12.74 0.39 -4.28
N GLY A 48 12.33 1.16 -5.28
CA GLY A 48 12.65 2.60 -5.35
C GLY A 48 11.69 3.37 -4.46
N ASP A 49 11.39 4.62 -4.83
CA ASP A 49 10.37 5.41 -4.11
C ASP A 49 8.94 4.97 -4.50
N VAL A 50 8.56 3.78 -4.04
CA VAL A 50 7.25 3.16 -4.30
C VAL A 50 6.12 3.99 -3.68
N LEU A 51 6.37 4.66 -2.55
CA LEU A 51 5.38 5.52 -1.93
C LEU A 51 5.13 6.77 -2.76
N ALA A 52 6.17 7.44 -3.27
CA ALA A 52 5.98 8.56 -4.19
C ALA A 52 5.21 8.10 -5.44
N THR A 53 5.60 6.97 -6.02
CA THR A 53 4.91 6.38 -7.18
C THR A 53 3.43 6.13 -6.89
N PHE A 54 3.11 5.51 -5.74
CA PHE A 54 1.75 5.28 -5.29
C PHE A 54 0.96 6.59 -5.14
N ASN A 55 1.54 7.58 -4.46
CA ASN A 55 0.88 8.87 -4.20
C ASN A 55 0.58 9.64 -5.50
N ILE A 56 1.50 9.61 -6.46
CA ILE A 56 1.29 10.21 -7.79
C ILE A 56 0.11 9.54 -8.49
N LEU A 57 0.15 8.21 -8.64
CA LEU A 57 -0.87 7.47 -9.38
C LEU A 57 -2.24 7.56 -8.70
N TRP A 58 -2.29 7.47 -7.38
CA TRP A 58 -3.53 7.61 -6.61
C TRP A 58 -4.14 9.00 -6.79
N SER A 59 -3.34 10.05 -6.62
CA SER A 59 -3.83 11.44 -6.66
C SER A 59 -4.21 11.84 -8.09
N ALA A 60 -3.39 11.52 -9.10
CA ALA A 60 -3.73 11.76 -10.51
C ALA A 60 -5.00 10.99 -10.93
N GLY A 61 -5.17 9.77 -10.42
CA GLY A 61 -6.40 8.99 -10.57
C GLY A 61 -7.60 9.69 -9.94
N ALA A 62 -7.47 10.21 -8.72
CA ALA A 62 -8.51 10.98 -8.05
C ALA A 62 -8.91 12.23 -8.86
N ALA A 63 -7.93 12.98 -9.37
CA ALA A 63 -8.16 14.15 -10.22
C ALA A 63 -8.99 13.80 -11.47
N ASN A 64 -8.60 12.74 -12.18
CA ASN A 64 -9.31 12.26 -13.36
C ASN A 64 -10.74 11.74 -13.06
N ARG A 65 -10.99 11.25 -11.85
CA ARG A 65 -12.34 10.82 -11.44
C ARG A 65 -13.21 12.02 -11.06
N VAL A 66 -12.68 12.94 -10.27
CA VAL A 66 -13.39 14.15 -9.81
C VAL A 66 -13.68 15.11 -10.98
N SER A 67 -12.80 15.19 -11.99
CA SER A 67 -13.03 16.04 -13.17
C SER A 67 -14.29 15.67 -13.96
N LYS A 68 -14.77 14.43 -13.83
CA LYS A 68 -15.98 13.91 -14.49
C LYS A 68 -17.26 14.19 -13.70
N ILE A 69 -17.14 14.76 -12.50
CA ILE A 69 -18.26 15.12 -11.64
C ILE A 69 -18.48 16.63 -11.75
N ALA A 70 -19.74 17.05 -11.91
CA ALA A 70 -20.10 18.46 -12.01
C ALA A 70 -19.75 19.20 -10.72
N ASP A 71 -19.28 20.45 -10.83
CA ASP A 71 -18.79 21.22 -9.69
C ASP A 71 -19.79 21.33 -8.53
N LYS A 72 -21.09 21.51 -8.86
CA LYS A 72 -22.19 21.58 -7.88
C LYS A 72 -22.31 20.31 -7.02
N ASP A 73 -21.90 19.16 -7.56
CA ASP A 73 -22.03 17.86 -6.92
C ASP A 73 -20.74 17.47 -6.17
N ARG A 74 -19.61 18.16 -6.41
CA ARG A 74 -18.33 17.87 -5.76
C ARG A 74 -18.34 18.13 -4.25
N LEU A 75 -19.18 19.05 -3.76
CA LEU A 75 -19.33 19.33 -2.33
C LEU A 75 -19.89 18.15 -1.52
N GLN A 76 -20.47 17.14 -2.19
CA GLN A 76 -20.97 15.93 -1.55
C GLN A 76 -19.90 14.83 -1.45
N LEU A 77 -18.72 15.03 -2.06
CA LEU A 77 -17.64 14.06 -2.03
C LEU A 77 -16.85 14.11 -0.72
N ASP A 78 -16.21 12.99 -0.39
CA ASP A 78 -15.30 12.93 0.75
C ASP A 78 -14.20 14.01 0.63
N PRO A 79 -13.96 14.82 1.68
CA PRO A 79 -12.93 15.85 1.66
C PRO A 79 -11.51 15.30 1.42
N GLY A 80 -11.21 14.07 1.83
CA GLY A 80 -9.96 13.39 1.53
C GLY A 80 -9.79 13.12 0.03
N LEU A 81 -10.84 12.68 -0.64
CA LEU A 81 -10.85 12.50 -2.09
C LEU A 81 -10.65 13.83 -2.83
N LEU A 82 -11.32 14.90 -2.40
CA LEU A 82 -11.15 16.24 -3.00
C LEU A 82 -9.71 16.74 -2.87
N ARG A 83 -9.09 16.57 -1.70
CA ARG A 83 -7.67 16.92 -1.49
C ARG A 83 -6.73 16.09 -2.38
N ALA A 84 -6.98 14.79 -2.51
CA ALA A 84 -6.20 13.95 -3.41
C ALA A 84 -6.34 14.37 -4.87
N ALA A 85 -7.54 14.77 -5.30
CA ALA A 85 -7.79 15.27 -6.64
C ALA A 85 -7.11 16.63 -6.90
N GLU A 86 -7.09 17.53 -5.93
CA GLU A 86 -6.37 18.80 -6.01
C GLU A 86 -4.87 18.58 -6.19
N ILE A 87 -4.26 17.73 -5.35
CA ILE A 87 -2.84 17.33 -5.49
C ILE A 87 -2.59 16.71 -6.86
N GLY A 88 -3.48 15.80 -7.28
CA GLY A 88 -3.36 15.09 -8.56
C GLY A 88 -3.44 15.97 -9.79
N GLY A 89 -4.19 17.07 -9.73
CA GLY A 89 -4.32 18.05 -10.80
C GLY A 89 -3.01 18.80 -11.12
N CYS A 90 -2.04 18.76 -10.21
CA CYS A 90 -0.71 19.35 -10.40
C CYS A 90 0.26 18.42 -11.15
N PHE A 91 -0.07 17.14 -11.33
CA PHE A 91 0.79 16.20 -12.03
C PHE A 91 0.54 16.22 -13.54
N ALA A 92 1.60 16.40 -14.32
CA ALA A 92 1.58 16.20 -15.76
C ALA A 92 1.84 14.72 -16.08
N ALA A 93 1.32 14.26 -17.23
CA ALA A 93 1.53 12.90 -17.70
C ALA A 93 2.95 12.64 -18.27
N SER A 94 3.82 13.66 -18.30
CA SER A 94 5.13 13.64 -18.98
C SER A 94 6.08 14.70 -18.39
N GLU A 95 7.39 14.68 -18.64
CA GLU A 95 8.17 13.98 -19.69
C GLU A 95 8.19 12.44 -19.64
#